data_AF-A0A2Z5T6H5-F1
#
_entry.id   AF-A0A2Z5T6H5-F1
#
_cell.length_a   1.000
_cell.length_b   1.000
_cell.length_c   1.000
_cell.angle_alpha   90.00
_cell.angle_beta   90.00
_cell.angle_gamma   90.00
#
_symmetry.space_group_name_H-M   'P 1'
#
loop_
_entity.id
_entity.type
_entity.pdbx_description
1 polymer ?
#
loop_
_entity_poly.entity_id
_entity_poly.type
_entity_poly.pdbx_seq_one_letter_code
_entity_poly.pdbx_strand_id
1 'polypeptide(L)'
;MINEVRLWRGTTGESDDARFAVIHVYAPPGEPLTVRLVVGADGEQKYTLGVGDVFPVRDETWTLDRVDGPGSDDWVVVLRKVL
;
A
#
# COMPACT_ATOMS: atom_id res chain seq x y z
N MET A 1 0.95 -14.85 11.40
CA MET A 1 0.71 -14.41 10.02
C MET A 1 0.20 -12.98 10.08
N ILE A 2 0.92 -12.07 9.44
CA ILE A 2 0.54 -10.66 9.34
C ILE A 2 -0.51 -10.54 8.23
N ASN A 3 -1.71 -10.05 8.58
CA ASN A 3 -2.83 -9.88 7.65
C ASN A 3 -3.12 -8.40 7.33
N GLU A 4 -2.46 -7.49 8.05
CA GLU A 4 -2.58 -6.04 7.87
C GLU A 4 -1.19 -5.43 7.98
N VAL A 5 -0.85 -4.56 7.03
CA VAL A 5 0.37 -3.76 7.05
C VAL A 5 -0.03 -2.30 7.02
N ARG A 6 0.51 -1.51 7.95
CA ARG A 6 0.27 -0.07 8.05
C ARG A 6 1.57 0.64 7.70
N LEU A 7 1.49 1.58 6.76
CA LEU A 7 2.63 2.28 6.19
C LEU A 7 2.43 3.78 6.37
N TRP A 8 3.45 4.46 6.86
CA TRP A 8 3.52 5.92 6.94
C TRP A 8 4.78 6.41 6.22
N ARG A 9 4.87 7.73 6.03
CA ARG A 9 5.96 8.36 5.29
C ARG A 9 7.32 7.91 5.84
N GLY A 10 8.20 7.48 4.92
CA GLY A 10 9.57 7.08 5.23
C GLY A 10 9.73 5.71 5.89
N THR A 11 8.67 4.91 5.97
CA THR A 11 8.73 3.56 6.55
C THR A 11 8.45 2.45 5.56
N THR A 12 8.98 1.29 5.91
CA THR A 12 8.66 0.01 5.28
C THR A 12 7.83 -0.82 6.24
N GLY A 13 6.86 -1.55 5.71
CA GLY A 13 6.13 -2.60 6.42
C GLY A 13 6.47 -3.95 5.82
N GLU A 14 6.34 -5.02 6.59
CA GLU A 14 6.72 -6.37 6.16
C GLU A 14 5.59 -7.35 6.47
N SER A 15 5.42 -8.33 5.57
CA SER A 15 4.76 -9.60 5.86
C SER A 15 5.81 -10.70 5.92
N ASP A 16 5.38 -11.95 6.12
CA ASP A 16 6.29 -13.10 6.15
C ASP A 16 7.07 -13.26 4.81
N ASP A 17 6.50 -12.79 3.70
CA ASP A 17 6.99 -13.02 2.34
C ASP A 17 7.36 -11.75 1.55
N ALA A 18 7.04 -10.56 2.05
CA ALA A 18 7.22 -9.33 1.28
C ALA A 18 7.51 -8.10 2.13
N ARG A 19 8.17 -7.13 1.50
CA ARG A 19 8.36 -5.77 2.02
C ARG A 19 7.53 -4.79 1.21
N PHE A 20 6.91 -3.84 1.89
CA PHE A 20 6.04 -2.82 1.32
C PHE A 20 6.56 -1.44 1.68
N ALA A 21 6.56 -0.52 0.72
CA ALA A 21 6.90 0.87 0.96
C ALA A 21 6.02 1.78 0.10
N VAL A 22 5.49 2.85 0.69
CA VAL A 22 4.74 3.86 -0.07
C VAL A 22 5.70 4.97 -0.47
N ILE A 23 5.80 5.21 -1.78
CA ILE A 23 6.56 6.33 -2.34
C ILE A 23 5.77 7.63 -2.17
N HIS A 24 4.48 7.59 -2.47
CA HIS A 24 3.66 8.80 -2.54
C HIS A 24 2.18 8.48 -2.39
N VAL A 25 1.46 9.38 -1.70
CA VAL A 25 -0.01 9.43 -1.67
C VAL A 25 -0.42 10.71 -2.39
N TYR A 26 -1.14 10.57 -3.51
CA TYR A 26 -1.65 11.69 -4.29
C TYR A 26 -3.17 11.80 -4.09
N ALA A 27 -3.61 12.94 -3.56
CA ALA A 27 -5.01 13.19 -3.20
C ALA A 27 -5.40 14.66 -3.52
N PRO A 28 -5.44 15.06 -4.80
CA PRO A 28 -5.85 16.40 -5.19
C PRO A 28 -7.37 16.59 -4.99
N PRO A 29 -7.84 17.84 -4.77
CA PRO A 29 -9.27 18.10 -4.66
C PRO A 29 -10.03 17.74 -5.95
N GLY A 30 -11.06 16.90 -5.83
CA GLY A 30 -11.95 16.56 -6.94
C GLY A 30 -11.47 15.45 -7.86
N GLU A 31 -10.29 14.85 -7.62
CA GLU A 31 -9.83 13.66 -8.34
C GLU A 31 -9.70 12.44 -7.42
N PRO A 32 -9.71 11.21 -7.96
CA PRO A 32 -9.50 10.01 -7.16
C PRO A 32 -8.12 9.99 -6.48
N LEU A 33 -8.12 9.53 -5.23
CA LEU A 33 -6.87 9.25 -4.50
C LEU A 33 -6.11 8.10 -5.18
N THR A 34 -4.80 8.27 -5.30
CA THR A 34 -3.89 7.20 -5.75
C THR A 34 -2.68 7.08 -4.84
N VAL A 35 -2.21 5.85 -4.65
CA VAL A 35 -1.02 5.52 -3.87
C VAL A 35 -0.01 4.84 -4.76
N ARG A 36 1.22 5.35 -4.75
CA ARG A 36 2.34 4.72 -5.42
C ARG A 36 3.06 3.80 -4.43
N LEU A 37 2.87 2.50 -4.61
CA LEU A 37 3.39 1.44 -3.74
C LEU A 37 4.57 0.73 -4.40
N VAL A 38 5.56 0.36 -3.60
CA VAL A 38 6.64 -0.56 -3.97
C VAL A 38 6.50 -1.83 -3.14
N VAL A 39 6.59 -2.97 -3.80
CA VAL A 39 6.59 -4.29 -3.18
C VAL A 39 7.87 -5.01 -3.55
N GLY A 40 8.61 -5.48 -2.54
CA GLY A 40 9.78 -6.33 -2.69
C GLY A 40 9.47 -7.74 -2.22
N ALA A 41 9.36 -8.69 -3.15
CA ALA A 41 9.20 -10.12 -2.86
C ALA A 41 10.19 -10.94 -3.72
N ASP A 42 9.92 -11.08 -5.01
CA ASP A 42 10.81 -11.75 -6.00
C ASP A 42 11.45 -10.74 -6.95
N GLY A 43 11.79 -9.58 -6.41
CA GLY A 43 12.14 -8.37 -7.15
C GLY A 43 11.25 -7.20 -6.75
N GLU A 44 11.61 -6.01 -7.22
CA GLU A 44 10.88 -4.78 -6.95
C GLU A 44 9.76 -4.61 -7.98
N GLN A 45 8.51 -4.58 -7.51
CA GLN A 45 7.33 -4.25 -8.30
C GLN A 45 6.72 -2.93 -7.84
N LYS A 46 6.22 -2.13 -8.79
CA LYS A 46 5.63 -0.82 -8.52
C LYS A 46 4.17 -0.82 -8.95
N TYR A 47 3.32 -0.29 -8.08
CA TYR A 47 1.90 -0.16 -8.33
C TYR A 47 1.45 1.29 -8.14
N THR A 48 0.43 1.69 -8.90
CA THR A 48 -0.38 2.86 -8.63
C THR A 48 -1.78 2.34 -8.32
N LEU A 49 -2.23 2.51 -7.09
CA LEU A 49 -3.44 1.88 -6.55
C LEU A 49 -4.42 2.94 -6.05
N GLY A 50 -5.70 2.75 -6.33
CA GLY A 50 -6.81 3.34 -5.59
C GLY A 50 -7.21 2.48 -4.38
N VAL A 51 -8.08 3.04 -3.53
CA VAL A 51 -8.72 2.28 -2.45
C VAL A 51 -9.63 1.19 -3.04
N GLY A 52 -9.47 -0.03 -2.55
CA GLY A 52 -10.17 -1.23 -3.02
C GLY A 52 -9.45 -1.99 -4.13
N ASP A 53 -8.41 -1.42 -4.74
CA ASP A 53 -7.62 -2.14 -5.74
C ASP A 53 -6.94 -3.34 -5.10
N VAL A 54 -6.87 -4.44 -5.87
CA VAL A 54 -6.21 -5.68 -5.48
C VAL A 54 -4.94 -5.89 -6.29
N PHE A 55 -3.92 -6.47 -5.66
CA PHE A 55 -2.65 -6.77 -6.30
C PHE A 55 -2.07 -8.08 -5.75
N PRO A 56 -1.41 -8.87 -6.61
CA PRO A 56 -0.77 -10.11 -6.19
C PRO A 56 0.58 -9.85 -5.54
N VAL A 57 0.93 -10.66 -4.54
CA VAL A 57 2.25 -10.71 -3.92
C VAL A 57 2.62 -12.17 -3.72
N ARG A 58 3.42 -12.73 -4.65
CA ARG A 58 3.64 -14.19 -4.74
C ARG A 58 2.30 -14.94 -4.81
N ASP A 59 2.08 -15.85 -3.86
CA ASP A 59 0.88 -16.68 -3.72
C ASP A 59 -0.23 -15.99 -2.90
N GLU A 60 0.00 -14.75 -2.45
CA GLU A 60 -0.92 -13.97 -1.65
C GLU A 60 -1.65 -12.93 -2.49
N THR A 61 -2.88 -12.60 -2.11
CA THR A 61 -3.60 -11.45 -2.68
C THR A 61 -3.78 -10.37 -1.62
N TRP A 62 -3.42 -9.14 -1.98
CA TRP A 62 -3.52 -7.97 -1.11
C TRP A 62 -4.45 -6.92 -1.71
N THR A 63 -4.98 -6.06 -0.86
CA THR A 63 -5.76 -4.88 -1.27
C THR A 63 -5.26 -3.63 -0.57
N LEU A 64 -5.38 -2.49 -1.25
CA LEU A 64 -5.31 -1.18 -0.59
C LEU A 64 -6.65 -0.95 0.11
N ASP A 65 -6.70 -1.20 1.42
CA ASP A 65 -7.94 -1.18 2.20
C ASP A 65 -8.44 0.25 2.46
N ARG A 66 -7.53 1.14 2.89
CA ARG A 66 -7.83 2.55 3.15
C ARG A 66 -6.57 3.41 3.24
N VAL A 67 -6.79 4.73 3.16
CA VAL A 67 -5.78 5.75 3.49
C VAL A 67 -6.35 6.70 4.53
N ASP A 68 -5.74 6.75 5.70
CA ASP A 68 -6.08 7.68 6.77
C ASP A 68 -5.26 8.99 6.59
N GLY A 69 -5.90 10.15 6.77
CA GLY A 69 -5.26 11.46 6.65
C GLY A 69 -4.70 11.83 5.26
N PRO A 70 -5.36 11.49 4.13
CA PRO A 70 -4.82 11.78 2.80
C PRO A 70 -4.64 13.29 2.55
N GLY A 71 -3.56 13.66 1.87
CA GLY A 71 -3.21 15.07 1.60
C GLY A 71 -2.44 15.78 2.73
N SER A 72 -2.21 15.11 3.86
CA SER A 72 -1.26 15.55 4.90
C SER A 72 0.08 14.82 4.76
N ASP A 73 1.10 15.24 5.53
CA ASP A 73 2.36 14.49 5.62
C ASP A 73 2.27 13.28 6.59
N ASP A 74 1.22 13.22 7.40
CA ASP A 74 0.96 12.20 8.42
C ASP A 74 -0.03 11.12 7.94
N TRP A 75 -0.08 10.87 6.63
CA TRP A 75 -0.95 9.83 6.09
C TRP A 75 -0.54 8.44 6.56
N VAL A 76 -1.52 7.54 6.63
CA VAL A 76 -1.30 6.11 6.86
C VAL A 76 -2.02 5.31 5.78
N VAL A 77 -1.27 4.52 5.02
CA VAL A 77 -1.83 3.56 4.06
C VAL A 77 -1.97 2.21 4.76
N VAL A 78 -3.14 1.60 4.65
CA VAL A 78 -3.42 0.28 5.21
C VAL A 78 -3.58 -0.72 4.07
N LEU A 79 -2.72 -1.73 4.07
CA LEU A 79 -2.78 -2.88 3.17
C LEU A 79 -3.34 -4.07 3.94
N ARG A 80 -4.24 -4.82 3.32
CA ARG A 80 -4.83 -6.02 3.93
C ARG A 80 -4.70 -7.21 3.02
N LYS A 81 -4.36 -8.36 3.60
CA LYS A 81 -4.39 -9.65 2.92
C LYS A 81 -5.84 -10.09 2.75
N VAL A 82 -6.23 -10.51 1.55
CA VAL A 82 -7.61 -10.91 1.24
C VAL A 82 -7.75 -12.40 0.97
N LEU A 83 -6.69 -13.04 0.47
CA LEU A 83 -6.60 -14.49 0.22
C LEU A 83 -5.14 -14.95 0.44
#